data_AF-A0A536U1C5-F1
#
_entry.id   AF-A0A536U1C5-F1
#
_cell.length_a   1.000
_cell.length_b   1.000
_cell.length_c   1.000
_cell.angle_alpha   90.00
_cell.angle_beta   90.00
_cell.angle_gamma   90.00
#
_symmetry.space_group_name_H-M   'P 1'
#
loop_
_entity.id
_entity.type
_entity.pdbx_description
1 polymer ?
#
loop_
_entity_poly.entity_id
_entity_poly.type
_entity_poly.pdbx_seq_one_letter_code
_entity_poly.pdbx_strand_id
1 'polypeptide(L)'
;MAQVGPLMASDNPNLATFRDHGGKVVMWHGFADQLIVPQGTIEYYDAVTQALGGGYAQTQQFARLFMAPGVGHCGGGSGPQPQALFDAVVNWVEHGVAPDRILASKAVAGGTQICPYPALAHWTGVGSTDDAANFVCN
;
A
#
# COMPACT_ATOMS: atom_id res chain seq x y z
N MET A 1 -3.22 -11.74 -25.51
CA MET A 1 -3.84 -10.78 -24.56
C MET A 1 -4.53 -9.59 -25.24
N ALA A 2 -4.14 -9.18 -26.46
CA ALA A 2 -4.64 -7.97 -27.12
C ALA A 2 -6.16 -7.90 -27.41
N GLN A 3 -6.87 -9.03 -27.55
CA GLN A 3 -8.30 -9.02 -27.90
C GLN A 3 -9.24 -8.84 -26.69
N VAL A 4 -8.81 -9.21 -25.48
CA VAL A 4 -9.65 -9.15 -24.28
C VAL A 4 -9.15 -8.16 -23.23
N GLY A 5 -7.92 -7.67 -23.37
CA GLY A 5 -7.35 -6.63 -22.50
C GLY A 5 -8.29 -5.44 -22.31
N PRO A 6 -8.83 -4.82 -23.37
CA PRO A 6 -9.74 -3.69 -23.23
C PRO A 6 -11.03 -3.97 -22.45
N LEU A 7 -11.41 -5.25 -22.26
CA LEU A 7 -12.65 -5.65 -21.57
C LEU A 7 -12.40 -6.18 -20.15
N MET A 8 -11.22 -6.75 -19.89
CA MET A 8 -10.93 -7.44 -18.63
C MET A 8 -9.75 -6.84 -17.86
N ALA A 9 -8.85 -6.12 -18.53
CA ALA A 9 -7.70 -5.52 -17.87
C ALA A 9 -8.16 -4.31 -17.04
N SER A 10 -7.62 -4.21 -15.84
CA SER A 10 -7.83 -3.09 -14.92
C SER A 10 -6.50 -2.34 -14.72
N ASP A 11 -5.79 -2.10 -15.82
CA ASP A 11 -4.40 -1.64 -15.85
C ASP A 11 -4.23 -0.22 -16.39
N ASN A 12 -5.32 0.52 -16.64
CA ASN A 12 -5.24 1.93 -17.03
C ASN A 12 -4.56 2.75 -15.91
N PRO A 13 -3.37 3.34 -16.17
CA PRO A 13 -2.63 4.07 -15.15
C PRO A 13 -3.10 5.52 -15.01
N ASN A 14 -3.86 6.05 -15.97
CA ASN A 14 -4.31 7.43 -15.93
C ASN A 14 -5.53 7.57 -15.01
N LEU A 15 -5.27 7.85 -13.74
CA LEU A 15 -6.29 8.08 -12.72
C LEU A 15 -6.63 9.58 -12.52
N ALA A 16 -6.30 10.46 -13.48
CA ALA A 16 -6.47 11.91 -13.33
C ALA A 16 -7.93 12.29 -13.02
N THR A 17 -8.89 11.74 -13.77
CA THR A 17 -10.32 12.01 -13.52
C THR A 17 -10.75 11.58 -12.11
N PHE A 18 -10.27 10.45 -11.60
CA PHE A 18 -10.60 9.99 -10.25
C PHE A 18 -9.99 10.94 -9.19
N ARG A 19 -8.72 11.31 -9.34
CA ARG A 19 -8.02 12.28 -8.49
C ARG A 19 -8.74 13.63 -8.47
N ASP A 20 -9.11 14.15 -9.64
CA ASP A 20 -9.66 15.51 -9.79
C ASP A 20 -11.08 15.62 -9.22
N HIS A 21 -11.79 14.50 -9.05
CA HIS A 21 -13.04 14.42 -8.29
C HIS A 21 -12.85 14.14 -6.79
N GLY A 22 -11.62 14.26 -6.29
CA GLY A 22 -11.30 14.10 -4.86
C GLY A 22 -11.11 12.66 -4.39
N GLY A 23 -11.14 11.67 -5.30
CA GLY A 23 -11.03 10.26 -4.97
C GLY A 23 -9.73 9.90 -4.24
N LYS A 24 -9.80 8.94 -3.30
CA LYS A 24 -8.67 8.41 -2.53
C LYS A 24 -8.51 6.91 -2.72
N VAL A 25 -7.27 6.44 -2.83
CA VAL A 25 -6.93 5.02 -2.95
C VAL A 25 -5.91 4.63 -1.87
N VAL A 26 -6.26 3.63 -1.08
CA VAL A 26 -5.30 2.88 -0.25
C VAL A 26 -5.14 1.50 -0.88
N MET A 27 -4.01 1.28 -1.56
CA MET A 27 -3.61 -0.01 -2.09
C MET A 27 -2.72 -0.73 -1.10
N TRP A 28 -2.83 -2.04 -1.02
CA TRP A 28 -1.89 -2.86 -0.27
C TRP A 28 -1.69 -4.20 -0.96
N HIS A 29 -0.53 -4.83 -0.72
CA HIS A 29 -0.25 -6.17 -1.22
C HIS A 29 0.71 -6.90 -0.26
N GLY A 30 0.50 -8.19 -0.05
CA GLY A 30 1.47 -9.07 0.61
C GLY A 30 2.73 -9.28 -0.22
N PHE A 31 3.91 -8.99 0.35
CA PHE A 31 5.18 -9.17 -0.36
C PHE A 31 5.54 -10.66 -0.58
N ALA A 32 4.86 -11.56 0.14
CA ALA A 32 5.01 -13.00 0.00
C ALA A 32 3.79 -13.65 -0.68
N ASP A 33 2.96 -12.87 -1.41
CA ASP A 33 1.84 -13.41 -2.18
C ASP A 33 2.35 -14.37 -3.26
N GLN A 34 1.96 -15.62 -3.10
CA GLN A 34 2.36 -16.74 -3.95
C GLN A 34 1.41 -16.99 -5.13
N LEU A 35 0.27 -16.30 -5.19
CA LEU A 35 -0.77 -16.47 -6.21
C LEU A 35 -0.84 -15.28 -7.16
N ILE A 36 -0.76 -14.05 -6.64
CA ILE A 36 -0.69 -12.82 -7.41
C ILE A 36 0.65 -12.18 -7.11
N VAL A 37 1.55 -12.18 -8.10
CA VAL A 37 2.93 -11.72 -7.88
C VAL A 37 2.92 -10.22 -7.52
N PRO A 38 3.47 -9.80 -6.36
CA PRO A 38 3.37 -8.42 -5.87
C PRO A 38 4.05 -7.39 -6.79
N GLN A 39 5.01 -7.83 -7.60
CA GLN A 39 5.70 -7.01 -8.58
C GLN A 39 4.73 -6.31 -9.55
N GLY A 40 3.63 -6.97 -9.95
CA GLY A 40 2.63 -6.35 -10.84
C GLY A 40 1.89 -5.17 -10.19
N THR A 41 1.68 -5.20 -8.87
CA THR A 41 1.09 -4.06 -8.14
C THR A 41 2.06 -2.89 -8.03
N ILE A 42 3.35 -3.17 -7.81
CA ILE A 42 4.40 -2.14 -7.82
C ILE A 42 4.46 -1.50 -9.21
N GLU A 43 4.56 -2.31 -10.27
CA GLU A 43 4.60 -1.83 -11.66
C GLU A 43 3.38 -0.98 -12.02
N TYR A 44 2.18 -1.37 -11.58
CA TYR A 44 0.98 -0.56 -11.78
C TYR A 44 1.05 0.78 -11.05
N TYR A 45 1.49 0.79 -9.79
CA TYR A 45 1.61 2.03 -9.02
C TYR A 45 2.66 2.99 -9.59
N ASP A 46 3.75 2.44 -10.11
CA ASP A 46 4.80 3.17 -10.81
C ASP A 46 4.25 3.75 -12.12
N ALA A 47 3.49 2.95 -12.88
CA ALA A 47 2.84 3.42 -14.10
C ALA A 47 1.84 4.55 -13.83
N VAL A 48 1.02 4.46 -12.77
CA VAL A 48 0.14 5.56 -12.32
C VAL A 48 0.95 6.82 -12.02
N THR A 49 2.06 6.67 -11.28
CA THR A 49 2.93 7.79 -10.91
C THR A 49 3.57 8.45 -12.13
N GLN A 50 4.01 7.64 -13.11
CA GLN A 50 4.57 8.15 -14.37
C GLN A 50 3.51 8.84 -15.22
N ALA A 51 2.31 8.26 -15.34
CA ALA A 51 1.23 8.79 -16.17
C ALA A 51 0.70 10.14 -15.67
N LEU A 52 0.70 10.38 -14.36
CA LEU A 52 0.21 11.62 -13.75
C LEU A 52 1.29 12.69 -13.59
N GLY A 53 2.56 12.31 -13.64
CA GLY A 53 3.70 13.20 -13.42
C GLY A 53 3.84 13.65 -11.96
N GLY A 54 4.93 14.36 -11.66
CA GLY A 54 5.19 14.89 -10.31
C GLY A 54 5.76 13.87 -9.29
N GLY A 55 5.97 12.62 -9.71
CA GLY A 55 6.59 11.57 -8.89
C GLY A 55 5.72 11.10 -7.72
N TYR A 56 6.27 10.21 -6.88
CA TYR A 56 5.50 9.59 -5.80
C TYR A 56 4.88 10.61 -4.84
N ALA A 57 5.57 11.72 -4.55
CA ALA A 57 5.05 12.76 -3.66
C ALA A 57 3.72 13.34 -4.15
N GLN A 58 3.54 13.48 -5.47
CA GLN A 58 2.29 13.95 -6.07
C GLN A 58 1.23 12.84 -6.11
N THR A 59 1.61 11.61 -6.47
CA THR A 59 0.69 10.46 -6.46
C THR A 59 0.12 10.21 -5.06
N GLN A 60 0.96 10.27 -4.04
CA GLN A 60 0.63 10.02 -2.63
C GLN A 60 -0.35 11.04 -2.02
N GLN A 61 -0.66 12.13 -2.74
CA GLN A 61 -1.75 13.06 -2.37
C GLN A 61 -3.15 12.46 -2.56
N PHE A 62 -3.28 11.37 -3.35
CA PHE A 62 -4.56 10.72 -3.59
C PHE A 62 -4.50 9.19 -3.65
N ALA A 63 -3.35 8.59 -3.95
CA ALA A 63 -3.17 7.15 -3.98
C ALA A 63 -1.90 6.73 -3.24
N ARG A 64 -2.02 5.82 -2.27
CA ARG A 64 -0.88 5.30 -1.48
C ARG A 64 -0.86 3.78 -1.55
N LEU A 65 0.32 3.21 -1.81
CA LEU A 65 0.57 1.76 -1.83
C LEU A 65 1.31 1.33 -0.56
N PHE A 66 0.86 0.26 0.10
CA PHE A 66 1.46 -0.33 1.30
C PHE A 66 1.86 -1.79 1.05
N MET A 67 3.16 -2.07 1.02
CA MET A 67 3.67 -3.43 0.81
C MET A 67 3.89 -4.14 2.16
N ALA A 68 3.16 -5.22 2.42
CA ALA A 68 3.18 -5.94 3.69
C ALA A 68 4.20 -7.10 3.68
N PRO A 69 5.35 -7.00 4.36
CA PRO A 69 6.39 -8.02 4.30
C PRO A 69 5.93 -9.33 4.94
N GLY A 70 6.19 -10.47 4.28
CA GLY A 70 5.88 -11.80 4.80
C GLY A 70 4.40 -12.18 4.81
N VAL A 71 3.50 -11.28 4.38
CA VAL A 71 2.07 -11.57 4.21
C VAL A 71 1.86 -12.25 2.86
N GLY A 72 1.10 -13.34 2.85
CA GLY A 72 0.74 -14.10 1.65
C GLY A 72 -0.49 -13.56 0.92
N HIS A 73 -1.12 -14.40 0.10
CA HIS A 73 -2.30 -14.00 -0.68
C HIS A 73 -3.47 -13.53 0.18
N CYS A 74 -3.76 -12.22 0.12
CA CYS A 74 -4.78 -11.51 0.90
C CYS A 74 -4.64 -11.64 2.43
N GLY A 75 -3.60 -12.31 2.95
CA GLY A 75 -3.44 -12.62 4.35
C GLY A 75 -2.57 -13.85 4.59
N GLY A 76 -2.50 -14.28 5.85
CA GLY A 76 -1.62 -15.39 6.26
C GLY A 76 -0.13 -15.06 6.07
N GLY A 77 0.69 -16.10 5.93
CA GLY A 77 2.15 -15.96 5.92
C GLY A 77 2.74 -15.72 7.32
N SER A 78 4.02 -15.39 7.39
CA SER A 78 4.75 -15.13 8.64
C SER A 78 4.73 -13.65 9.05
N GLY A 79 4.28 -12.79 8.14
CA GLY A 79 4.25 -11.34 8.29
C GLY A 79 3.06 -10.82 9.11
N PRO A 80 3.20 -9.60 9.67
CA PRO A 80 2.09 -8.89 10.28
C PRO A 80 1.13 -8.36 9.20
N GLN A 81 -0.17 -8.61 9.39
CA GLN A 81 -1.22 -8.26 8.44
C GLN A 81 -1.73 -6.84 8.66
N PRO A 82 -1.94 -6.04 7.59
CA PRO A 82 -2.53 -4.70 7.69
C PRO A 82 -3.87 -4.71 8.44
N GLN A 83 -4.09 -3.70 9.26
CA GLN A 83 -5.30 -3.52 10.07
C GLN A 83 -6.01 -2.22 9.69
N ALA A 84 -7.32 -2.16 9.91
CA ALA A 84 -8.14 -0.95 9.79
C ALA A 84 -7.99 -0.19 8.45
N LEU A 85 -7.76 -0.90 7.34
CA LEU A 85 -7.59 -0.31 6.01
C LEU A 85 -8.83 0.50 5.57
N PHE A 86 -10.03 0.01 5.92
CA PHE A 86 -11.27 0.73 5.60
C PHE A 86 -11.34 2.06 6.35
N ASP A 87 -11.07 2.06 7.66
CA ASP A 87 -11.04 3.27 8.47
C ASP A 87 -9.97 4.26 7.97
N ALA A 88 -8.83 3.76 7.48
CA ALA A 88 -7.80 4.61 6.87
C ALA A 88 -8.32 5.34 5.62
N VAL A 89 -9.10 4.67 4.77
CA VAL A 89 -9.73 5.31 3.59
C VAL A 89 -10.82 6.29 4.03
N VAL A 90 -11.69 5.90 4.97
CA VAL A 90 -12.75 6.78 5.51
C VAL A 90 -12.15 8.06 6.08
N ASN A 91 -11.13 7.95 6.93
CA ASN A 91 -10.48 9.09 7.54
C ASN A 91 -9.79 10.00 6.51
N TRP A 92 -9.23 9.43 5.45
CA TRP A 92 -8.64 10.21 4.37
C TRP A 92 -9.70 10.97 3.56
N VAL A 93 -10.80 10.30 3.22
CA VAL A 93 -11.89 10.90 2.43
C VAL A 93 -12.63 11.96 3.23
N GLU A 94 -13.01 11.66 4.47
CA GLU A 94 -13.93 12.49 5.26
C GLU A 94 -13.22 13.57 6.08
N HIS A 95 -11.98 13.32 6.51
CA HIS A 95 -11.24 14.22 7.39
C HIS A 95 -9.94 14.75 6.78
N GLY A 96 -9.61 14.36 5.54
CA GLY A 96 -8.38 14.77 4.89
C GLY A 96 -7.10 14.20 5.52
N VAL A 97 -7.22 13.19 6.39
CA VAL A 97 -6.09 12.59 7.10
C VAL A 97 -5.61 11.37 6.32
N ALA A 98 -4.60 11.58 5.47
CA ALA A 98 -4.00 10.52 4.69
C ALA A 98 -3.16 9.56 5.57
N PRO A 99 -3.20 8.23 5.33
CA PRO A 99 -2.45 7.30 6.15
C PRO A 99 -0.95 7.37 5.84
N ASP A 100 -0.13 7.93 6.73
CA ASP A 100 1.34 7.92 6.60
C ASP A 100 1.97 6.58 7.02
N ARG A 101 1.15 5.70 7.59
CA ARG A 101 1.48 4.35 8.01
C ARG A 101 0.19 3.54 8.16
N ILE A 102 0.28 2.23 7.93
CA ILE A 102 -0.79 1.28 8.27
C ILE A 102 -0.31 0.39 9.40
N LEU A 103 -1.09 0.30 10.47
CA LEU A 103 -0.81 -0.64 11.56
C LEU A 103 -0.96 -2.07 11.03
N ALA A 104 -0.06 -2.95 11.44
CA ALA A 104 -0.09 -4.35 11.05
C ALA A 104 0.13 -5.25 12.26
N SER A 105 -0.57 -6.38 12.35
CA SER A 105 -0.50 -7.29 13.51
C SER A 105 -0.30 -8.75 13.10
N LYS A 106 0.43 -9.50 13.93
CA LYS A 106 0.51 -10.97 13.84
C LYS A 106 -0.67 -11.60 14.58
N ALA A 107 -1.09 -12.79 14.15
CA ALA A 107 -2.18 -13.53 14.79
C ALA A 107 -1.88 -13.96 16.25
N VAL A 108 -0.61 -13.98 16.66
CA VAL A 108 -0.14 -14.56 17.94
C VAL A 108 0.45 -13.52 18.92
N ALA A 109 0.22 -12.23 18.65
CA ALA A 109 0.77 -11.03 19.33
C ALA A 109 2.00 -10.40 18.66
N GLY A 110 2.11 -9.07 18.82
CA GLY A 110 3.09 -8.21 18.16
C GLY A 110 2.50 -7.42 16.98
N GLY A 111 2.84 -6.13 16.90
CA GLY A 111 2.40 -5.22 15.84
C GLY A 111 3.55 -4.41 15.27
N THR A 112 3.54 -4.18 13.97
CA THR A 112 4.47 -3.26 13.29
C THR A 112 3.68 -2.21 12.51
N GLN A 113 4.38 -1.38 11.75
CA GLN A 113 3.79 -0.44 10.82
C GLN A 113 4.28 -0.71 9.40
N ILE A 114 3.40 -0.51 8.42
CA ILE A 114 3.72 -0.57 7.00
C ILE A 114 3.78 0.86 6.46
N CYS A 115 4.84 1.14 5.72
CA CYS A 115 5.12 2.46 5.15
C CYS A 115 4.53 2.60 3.74
N PRO A 116 4.21 3.84 3.31
CA PRO A 116 3.82 4.09 1.94
C PRO A 116 5.02 3.90 1.01
N TYR A 117 4.88 3.01 0.03
CA TYR A 117 5.87 2.76 -1.02
C TYR A 117 6.25 4.07 -1.73
N PRO A 118 7.54 4.32 -2.02
CA PRO A 118 8.66 3.37 -1.96
C PRO A 118 9.36 3.20 -0.61
N ALA A 119 8.94 3.95 0.42
CA ALA A 119 9.54 3.81 1.74
C ALA A 119 9.24 2.43 2.33
N LEU A 120 10.21 1.87 3.04
CA LEU A 120 10.08 0.60 3.73
C LEU A 120 10.16 0.81 5.24
N ALA A 121 9.57 -0.11 6.00
CA ALA A 121 9.70 -0.10 7.45
C ALA A 121 11.09 -0.64 7.82
N HIS A 122 11.94 0.23 8.35
CA HIS A 122 13.26 -0.11 8.86
C HIS A 122 13.27 -0.11 10.38
N TRP A 123 13.70 -1.22 10.99
CA TRP A 123 13.87 -1.30 12.44
C TRP A 123 15.03 -0.39 12.88
N THR A 124 14.82 0.35 13.96
CA THR A 124 15.78 1.37 14.46
C THR A 124 17.06 0.78 15.07
N GLY A 125 17.13 -0.54 15.28
CA GLY A 125 18.25 -1.20 15.94
C GLY A 125 18.09 -1.34 17.46
N VAL A 126 17.02 -0.77 18.03
CA VAL A 126 16.74 -0.76 19.47
C VAL A 126 15.28 -1.15 19.73
N GLY A 127 15.01 -1.79 20.87
CA GLY A 127 13.66 -2.18 21.28
C GLY A 127 13.15 -3.48 20.62
N SER A 128 11.90 -3.84 20.88
CA SER A 128 11.28 -5.05 20.33
C SER A 128 10.88 -4.85 18.88
N THR A 129 11.16 -5.85 18.03
CA THR A 129 10.64 -5.93 16.64
C THR A 129 9.14 -6.21 16.57
N ASP A 130 8.51 -6.50 17.72
CA ASP A 130 7.06 -6.67 17.85
C ASP A 130 6.34 -5.38 18.27
N ASP A 131 7.06 -4.26 18.39
CA ASP A 131 6.51 -2.93 18.67
C ASP A 131 6.76 -1.99 17.50
N ALA A 132 5.66 -1.51 16.89
CA ALA A 132 5.65 -0.61 15.74
C ALA A 132 6.40 0.70 15.99
N ALA A 133 6.49 1.16 17.24
CA ALA A 133 7.23 2.37 17.60
C ALA A 133 8.73 2.27 17.35
N ASN A 134 9.28 1.05 17.23
CA ASN A 134 10.70 0.80 16.99
C ASN A 134 11.07 0.77 15.50
N PHE A 135 10.15 1.14 14.60
CA PHE A 135 10.37 1.20 13.16
C PHE A 135 10.24 2.64 12.64
N VAL A 136 10.97 2.94 11.57
CA VAL A 136 10.88 4.20 10.83
C VAL A 136 10.63 3.92 9.35
N CYS A 137 9.97 4.85 8.66
CA CYS A 137 9.80 4.82 7.22
C CYS A 137 10.89 5.65 6.57
N ASN A 138 11.76 5.02 5.78
CA ASN A 138 12.78 5.69 4.96
C ASN A 138 13.06 4.91 3.67
#